data_AF-A0AAV9QYD3-F1
#
_entry.id   AF-A0AAV9QYD3-F1
#
_cell.length_a   1.000
_cell.length_b   1.000
_cell.length_c   1.000
_cell.angle_alpha   90.00
_cell.angle_beta   90.00
_cell.angle_gamma   90.00
#
_symmetry.space_group_name_H-M   'P 1'
#
loop_
_entity.id
_entity.type
_entity.pdbx_description
1 polymer ?
#
loop_
_entity_poly.entity_id
_entity_poly.type
_entity_poly.pdbx_seq_one_letter_code
_entity_poly.pdbx_strand_id
1 'polypeptide(L)'
;APLREIWNLTVVPNSYYANVNWIHNFPTDSKFVLEVTLDSNNTVTLEEVKQPPFNLKSLIAGEKYHLRVYSKELSSVSSKFVTFKTKAGERTPGFSQVG
;
A
#
# COMPACT_ATOMS: atom_id res chain seq x y z
N ALA A 1 9.68 -28.00 -5.56
CA ALA A 1 10.05 -26.61 -5.18
C ALA A 1 9.30 -26.25 -3.90
N PRO A 2 9.85 -25.41 -3.00
CA PRO A 2 9.08 -24.92 -1.86
C PRO A 2 7.81 -24.19 -2.34
N LEU A 3 6.73 -24.29 -1.56
CA LEU A 3 5.49 -23.54 -1.82
C LEU A 3 5.80 -22.05 -1.87
N ARG A 4 5.38 -21.37 -2.94
CA ARG A 4 5.56 -19.93 -3.07
C ARG A 4 4.64 -19.19 -2.11
N GLU A 5 5.18 -18.21 -1.40
CA GLU A 5 4.46 -17.49 -0.36
C GLU A 5 4.85 -16.01 -0.31
N ILE A 6 3.88 -15.17 0.08
CA ILE A 6 4.05 -13.74 0.39
C ILE A 6 3.46 -13.52 1.77
N TRP A 7 4.26 -13.04 2.72
CA TRP A 7 3.84 -12.90 4.12
C TRP A 7 4.40 -11.63 4.76
N ASN A 8 3.98 -11.35 6.00
CA ASN A 8 4.38 -10.19 6.79
C ASN A 8 4.26 -8.85 6.03
N LEU A 9 3.15 -8.68 5.30
CA LEU A 9 2.81 -7.40 4.71
C LEU A 9 2.61 -6.36 5.82
N THR A 10 3.38 -5.28 5.77
CA THR A 10 3.37 -4.18 6.73
C THR A 10 3.23 -2.86 5.99
N VAL A 11 2.50 -1.94 6.60
CA VAL A 11 2.24 -0.61 6.04
C VAL A 11 2.44 0.42 7.13
N VAL A 12 3.31 1.39 6.87
CA VAL A 12 3.53 2.57 7.72
C VAL A 12 2.94 3.79 7.02
N PRO A 13 1.72 4.23 7.39
CA PRO A 13 1.04 5.30 6.70
C PRO A 13 1.52 6.69 7.13
N ASN A 14 1.60 7.60 6.16
CA ASN A 14 1.68 9.04 6.34
C ASN A 14 0.35 9.68 5.84
N SER A 15 0.31 10.99 5.59
CA SER A 15 -0.90 11.67 5.11
C SER A 15 -1.17 11.39 3.62
N TYR A 16 -0.12 11.40 2.78
CA TYR A 16 -0.27 11.29 1.31
C TYR A 16 0.50 10.13 0.68
N TYR A 17 1.17 9.34 1.51
CA TYR A 17 1.93 8.17 1.08
C TYR A 17 1.98 7.13 2.19
N ALA A 18 2.39 5.92 1.86
CA ALA A 18 2.66 4.87 2.83
C ALA A 18 3.91 4.07 2.44
N ASN A 19 4.72 3.70 3.43
CA ASN A 19 5.83 2.77 3.23
C ASN A 19 5.29 1.35 3.39
N VAL A 20 5.39 0.55 2.33
CA VAL A 20 4.89 -0.81 2.25
C VAL A 20 6.08 -1.76 2.21
N ASN A 21 6.03 -2.81 3.00
CA ASN A 21 7.06 -3.86 3.00
C ASN A 21 6.40 -5.23 3.15
N TRP A 22 6.96 -6.25 2.52
CA TRP A 22 6.53 -7.64 2.66
C TRP A 22 7.74 -8.57 2.53
N ILE A 23 7.56 -9.83 2.91
CA ILE A 23 8.56 -10.89 2.73
C ILE A 23 8.01 -11.91 1.75
N HIS A 24 8.89 -12.51 0.96
CA HIS A 24 8.54 -13.54 0.00
C HIS A 24 9.69 -14.51 -0.23
N ASN A 25 9.40 -15.67 -0.82
CA ASN A 25 10.40 -16.67 -1.22
C ASN A 25 10.52 -16.84 -2.75
N PHE A 26 10.10 -15.83 -3.52
CA PHE A 26 10.24 -15.77 -4.98
C PHE A 26 11.66 -15.39 -5.43
N PRO A 27 12.03 -15.69 -6.70
CA PRO A 27 13.24 -15.16 -7.33
C PRO A 27 13.31 -13.63 -7.28
N THR A 28 14.54 -13.10 -7.32
CA THR A 28 14.81 -11.65 -7.19
C THR A 28 14.30 -10.81 -8.36
N ASP A 29 14.05 -11.44 -9.51
CA ASP A 29 13.49 -10.82 -10.72
C ASP A 29 11.97 -10.93 -10.82
N SER A 30 11.34 -11.60 -9.85
CA SER A 30 9.88 -11.71 -9.79
C SER A 30 9.23 -10.35 -9.62
N LYS A 31 7.99 -10.26 -10.11
CA LYS A 31 7.17 -9.06 -10.02
C LYS A 31 5.90 -9.34 -9.23
N PHE A 32 5.41 -8.29 -8.58
CA PHE A 32 4.22 -8.31 -7.77
C PHE A 32 3.26 -7.22 -8.21
N VAL A 33 2.01 -7.33 -7.76
CA VAL A 33 1.00 -6.30 -7.89
C VAL A 33 0.54 -5.91 -6.49
N LEU A 34 0.57 -4.61 -6.21
CA LEU A 34 -0.13 -4.01 -5.07
C LEU A 34 -1.54 -3.70 -5.50
N GLU A 35 -2.52 -4.32 -4.84
CA GLU A 35 -3.92 -3.96 -4.97
C GLU A 35 -4.32 -3.12 -3.76
N VAL A 36 -4.74 -1.90 -4.02
CA VAL A 36 -5.08 -0.90 -3.01
C VAL A 36 -6.53 -0.47 -3.22
N THR A 37 -7.37 -0.74 -2.24
CA THR A 37 -8.79 -0.38 -2.27
C THR A 37 -9.06 0.76 -1.30
N LEU A 38 -9.59 1.87 -1.81
CA LEU A 38 -10.11 2.97 -1.00
C LEU A 38 -11.47 2.59 -0.41
N ASP A 39 -11.58 2.53 0.92
CA ASP A 39 -12.76 2.02 1.63
C ASP A 39 -14.02 2.88 1.39
N SER A 40 -13.86 4.20 1.24
CA SER A 40 -14.99 5.14 1.15
C SER A 40 -15.81 5.02 -0.13
N ASN A 41 -15.21 4.56 -1.23
CA ASN A 41 -15.89 4.43 -2.52
C ASN A 41 -15.54 3.16 -3.30
N ASN A 42 -14.82 2.22 -2.68
CA ASN A 42 -14.36 0.97 -3.29
C ASN A 42 -13.50 1.14 -4.55
N THR A 43 -12.85 2.30 -4.74
CA THR A 43 -11.92 2.48 -5.86
C THR A 43 -10.72 1.56 -5.66
N VAL A 44 -10.45 0.71 -6.65
CA VAL A 44 -9.30 -0.20 -6.68
C VAL A 44 -8.21 0.38 -7.57
N THR A 45 -6.99 0.48 -7.04
CA THR A 45 -5.78 0.84 -7.77
C THR A 45 -4.82 -0.33 -7.78
N LEU A 46 -4.23 -0.63 -8.94
CA LEU A 46 -3.26 -1.69 -9.12
C LEU A 46 -1.91 -1.10 -9.52
N GLU A 47 -0.85 -1.42 -8.78
CA GLU A 47 0.51 -1.01 -9.11
C GLU A 47 1.43 -2.23 -9.27
N GLU A 48 2.06 -2.37 -10.44
CA GLU A 48 3.10 -3.38 -10.66
C GLU A 48 4.41 -2.93 -10.03
N VAL A 49 4.99 -3.78 -9.20
CA VAL A 49 6.24 -3.51 -8.48
C VAL A 49 7.19 -4.69 -8.60
N LYS A 50 8.49 -4.43 -8.53
CA LYS A 50 9.50 -5.50 -8.60
C LYS A 50 9.73 -6.15 -7.24
N GLN A 51 10.14 -5.38 -6.24
CA GLN A 51 10.55 -5.93 -4.94
C GLN A 51 10.17 -4.95 -3.82
N PRO A 52 9.98 -5.43 -2.58
CA PRO A 52 9.89 -4.56 -1.40
C PRO A 52 11.28 -4.03 -0.99
N PRO A 53 11.36 -2.92 -0.24
CA PRO A 53 10.26 -2.05 0.19
C PRO A 53 9.74 -1.15 -0.95
N PHE A 54 8.50 -0.71 -0.83
CA PHE A 54 7.82 0.14 -1.81
C PHE A 54 7.18 1.37 -1.16
N ASN A 55 7.28 2.51 -1.83
CA ASN A 55 6.64 3.75 -1.40
C ASN A 55 5.38 4.00 -2.22
N LEU A 56 4.22 3.68 -1.63
CA LEU A 56 2.91 3.91 -2.23
C LEU A 56 2.54 5.39 -2.10
N LYS A 57 2.30 6.06 -3.22
CA LYS A 57 2.09 7.52 -3.29
C LYS A 57 0.64 7.87 -3.62
N SER A 58 0.37 9.18 -3.69
CA SER A 58 -0.92 9.72 -4.14
C SER A 58 -2.12 9.24 -3.32
N LEU A 59 -1.91 8.97 -2.03
CA LEU A 59 -2.98 8.63 -1.10
C LEU A 59 -3.74 9.89 -0.67
N ILE A 60 -5.00 9.72 -0.31
CA ILE A 60 -5.85 10.78 0.23
C ILE A 60 -5.67 10.79 1.74
N ALA A 61 -5.46 11.98 2.30
CA ALA A 61 -5.24 12.14 3.73
C ALA A 61 -6.53 11.94 4.54
N GLY A 62 -6.42 11.23 5.66
CA GLY A 62 -7.54 10.88 6.54
C GLY A 62 -8.39 9.70 6.07
N GLU A 63 -8.10 9.11 4.91
CA GLU A 63 -8.85 8.00 4.32
C GLU A 63 -8.36 6.62 4.80
N LYS A 64 -9.23 5.64 4.66
CA LYS A 64 -8.97 4.24 5.03
C LYS A 64 -8.80 3.39 3.78
N TYR A 65 -7.84 2.47 3.83
CA TYR A 65 -7.46 1.61 2.72
C TYR A 65 -7.35 0.16 3.14
N HIS A 66 -7.63 -0.75 2.19
CA HIS A 66 -7.26 -2.15 2.25
C HIS A 66 -6.18 -2.43 1.20
N LEU A 67 -5.16 -3.18 1.58
CA LEU A 67 -4.03 -3.49 0.71
C LEU A 67 -3.69 -4.97 0.76
N ARG A 68 -3.43 -5.57 -0.41
CA ARG A 68 -2.76 -6.87 -0.53
C ARG A 68 -1.67 -6.81 -1.59
N VAL A 69 -0.74 -7.76 -1.53
CA VAL A 69 0.29 -7.96 -2.54
C VAL A 69 0.17 -9.38 -3.07
N TYR A 70 0.15 -9.55 -4.39
CA TYR A 70 0.15 -10.87 -5.02
C TYR A 70 1.21 -10.97 -6.13
N SER A 71 1.63 -12.19 -6.44
CA SER A 71 2.57 -12.43 -7.54
C SER A 71 1.92 -12.12 -8.88
N LYS A 72 2.60 -11.36 -9.75
CA LYS A 72 2.09 -11.02 -11.08
C LYS A 72 1.87 -12.26 -11.95
N GLU A 73 2.76 -13.25 -11.84
CA GLU A 73 2.73 -14.47 -12.64
C GLU A 73 1.88 -15.58 -11.99
N LEU A 74 1.78 -15.57 -10.67
CA LEU A 74 1.00 -16.54 -9.88
C LEU A 74 -0.02 -15.77 -9.01
N SER A 75 -1.05 -15.20 -9.61
CA SER A 75 -2.00 -14.31 -8.91
C SER A 75 -2.79 -14.97 -7.78
N SER A 76 -2.84 -16.30 -7.74
CA SER A 76 -3.38 -17.06 -6.61
C SER A 76 -2.49 -17.02 -5.36
N VAL A 77 -1.20 -16.70 -5.50
CA VAL A 77 -0.27 -16.51 -4.39
C VAL A 77 -0.32 -15.05 -3.97
N SER A 78 -1.06 -14.80 -2.88
CA SER A 78 -1.33 -13.47 -2.32
C SER A 78 -0.99 -13.43 -0.84
N SER A 79 -0.61 -12.25 -0.35
CA SER A 79 -0.62 -11.95 1.08
C SER A 79 -2.05 -11.94 1.62
N LYS A 80 -2.18 -11.98 2.96
CA LYS A 80 -3.40 -11.50 3.62
C LYS A 80 -3.60 -10.01 3.33
N PHE A 81 -4.85 -9.55 3.41
CA PHE A 81 -5.15 -8.12 3.40
C PHE A 81 -4.68 -7.46 4.69
N VAL A 82 -4.22 -6.22 4.57
CA VAL A 82 -4.00 -5.31 5.69
C VAL A 82 -4.85 -4.08 5.51
N THR A 83 -5.36 -3.55 6.63
CA THR A 83 -6.14 -2.31 6.65
C THR A 83 -5.31 -1.23 7.33
N PHE A 84 -5.27 -0.04 6.75
CA PHE A 84 -4.60 1.10 7.34
C PHE A 84 -5.37 2.40 7.08
N LYS A 85 -5.09 3.43 7.88
CA LYS A 85 -5.66 4.77 7.72
C LYS A 85 -4.52 5.77 7.55
N THR A 86 -4.62 6.64 6.56
CA THR A 86 -3.66 7.75 6.39
C THR A 86 -3.84 8.77 7.50
N LYS A 87 -2.76 9.48 7.81
CA LYS A 87 -2.82 10.60 8.76
C LYS A 87 -3.68 11.72 8.16
N ALA A 88 -4.24 12.57 9.02
CA ALA A 88 -4.91 13.77 8.55
C ALA A 88 -3.93 14.65 7.77
N GLY A 89 -4.41 15.36 6.75
CA GLY A 89 -3.61 16.36 6.06
C GLY A 89 -3.37 17.54 6.99
N GLU A 90 -2.16 18.09 7.00
CA GLU A 90 -1.94 19.38 7.66
C GLU A 90 -2.80 20.42 6.95
N ARG A 91 -3.87 20.87 7.61
CA ARG A 91 -4.44 22.16 7.30
C ARG A 91 -3.50 23.17 7.92
N THR A 92 -2.66 23.85 7.15
CA THR A 92 -2.05 25.08 7.64
C THR A 92 -3.20 26.00 8.02
N PRO A 93 -3.44 26.30 9.31
CA PRO A 93 -4.45 27.28 9.66
C PRO A 93 -3.91 28.59 9.09
N GLY A 94 -4.68 29.19 8.18
CA GLY A 94 -4.28 30.41 7.49
C GLY A 94 -3.82 31.45 8.50
N PHE A 95 -2.73 32.15 8.16
CA PHE A 95 -2.37 33.40 8.80
C PHE A 95 -3.64 34.26 8.85
N SER A 96 -4.19 34.41 10.05
CA SER A 96 -5.19 35.42 10.30
C SER A 96 -4.43 36.74 10.15
N GLN A 97 -4.64 37.42 9.02
CA GLN A 97 -4.22 38.80 8.85
C GLN A 97 -5.00 39.61 9.89
N VAL A 98 -4.36 39.82 11.04
CA VAL A 98 -4.84 40.67 12.11
C VAL A 98 -4.61 42.12 11.73
N GLY A 99 -5.69 42.89 11.75
CA GLY A 99 -5.73 44.32 12.08
C GLY A 99 -5.22 45.27 11.00
#